data_AF-A0A392PSV8-F1
#
_entry.id   AF-A0A392PSV8-F1
#
_cell.length_a   1.000
_cell.length_b   1.000
_cell.length_c   1.000
_cell.angle_alpha   90.00
_cell.angle_beta   90.00
_cell.angle_gamma   90.00
#
_symmetry.space_group_name_H-M   'P 1'
#
loop_
_entity.id
_entity.type
_entity.pdbx_description
1 polymer ?
#
loop_
_entity_poly.entity_id
_entity_poly.type
_entity_poly.pdbx_seq_one_letter_code
_entity_poly.pdbx_strand_id
1 'polypeptide(L)' 'MAPWQGSKITVPTKFIGGDKDVGFQNGTKDFVEGDIFKSLVPNLEVVILDGHHYIHQEKAQQVSEEILSFISKLSLD' A
#
# COMPACT_ATOMS: atom_id res chain seq x y z
N MET A 1 -6.73 22.96 -16.69
CA MET A 1 -6.58 21.90 -15.66
C MET A 1 -5.69 20.82 -16.23
N ALA A 2 -4.84 20.17 -15.41
CA ALA A 2 -3.98 19.09 -15.87
C ALA A 2 -4.81 17.83 -16.20
N PRO A 3 -4.39 16.99 -17.17
CA PRO A 3 -5.20 15.88 -17.68
C PRO A 3 -5.69 14.87 -16.64
N TRP A 4 -4.96 14.68 -15.53
CA TRP A 4 -5.31 13.69 -14.48
C TRP A 4 -5.77 14.30 -13.17
N GLN A 5 -5.97 15.62 -13.12
CA GLN A 5 -6.38 16.29 -11.88
C GLN A 5 -7.72 15.72 -11.38
N GLY A 6 -7.71 15.15 -10.17
CA GLY A 6 -8.90 14.56 -9.54
C GLY A 6 -9.30 13.17 -10.07
N SER A 7 -8.52 12.58 -10.99
CA SER A 7 -8.75 11.20 -11.44
C SER A 7 -8.45 10.20 -10.31
N LYS A 8 -9.19 9.08 -10.29
CA LYS A 8 -9.01 7.99 -9.33
C LYS A 8 -8.29 6.81 -9.97
N ILE A 9 -7.50 6.09 -9.18
CA ILE A 9 -6.90 4.82 -9.57
C ILE A 9 -7.85 3.70 -9.15
N THR A 10 -8.43 2.99 -10.12
CA THR A 10 -9.47 1.97 -9.86
C THR A 10 -8.96 0.53 -9.89
N VAL A 11 -7.69 0.31 -10.26
CA VAL A 11 -7.06 -1.01 -10.19
C VAL A 11 -7.03 -1.48 -8.73
N PRO A 12 -7.46 -2.71 -8.41
CA PRO A 12 -7.26 -3.28 -7.07
C PRO A 12 -5.80 -3.18 -6.67
N THR A 13 -5.53 -2.55 -5.53
CA THR A 13 -4.16 -2.18 -5.13
C THR A 13 -3.90 -2.63 -3.71
N LYS A 14 -2.70 -3.17 -3.46
CA LYS A 14 -2.19 -3.39 -2.11
C LYS A 14 -0.91 -2.60 -1.88
N PHE A 15 -0.91 -1.78 -0.83
CA PHE A 15 0.28 -1.09 -0.34
C PHE A 15 0.84 -1.83 0.86
N ILE A 16 2.15 -2.13 0.82
CA ILE A 16 2.89 -2.81 1.90
C ILE A 16 4.05 -1.90 2.28
N GLY A 17 4.07 -1.40 3.52
CA GLY A 17 5.11 -0.49 4.02
C GLY A 17 5.73 -0.96 5.33
N GLY A 18 6.95 -0.51 5.62
CA GLY A 18 7.59 -0.68 6.92
C GLY A 18 7.35 0.54 7.82
N ASP A 19 7.03 0.34 9.10
CA ASP A 19 6.77 1.41 10.08
C ASP A 19 8.01 2.25 10.42
N LYS A 20 9.21 1.73 10.13
CA LYS A 20 10.53 2.38 10.29
C LYS A 20 11.13 2.83 8.95
N ASP A 21 10.37 2.76 7.86
CA ASP A 21 10.79 3.38 6.60
C ASP A 21 10.87 4.91 6.78
N VAL A 22 12.01 5.50 6.40
CA VAL A 22 12.27 6.94 6.56
C VAL A 22 11.30 7.79 5.74
N GLY A 23 10.93 7.36 4.53
CA GLY A 23 9.94 8.03 3.69
C GLY A 23 8.53 7.90 4.24
N PHE A 24 8.21 6.78 4.88
CA PHE A 24 6.95 6.62 5.61
C PHE A 24 6.90 7.57 6.81
N GLN A 25 7.87 7.49 7.73
CA GLN A 25 7.89 8.27 8.97
C GLN A 25 7.96 9.78 8.76
N ASN A 26 8.73 10.24 7.77
CA ASN A 26 9.01 11.67 7.58
C ASN A 26 8.28 12.30 6.39
N GLY A 27 7.33 11.59 5.76
CA GLY A 27 6.71 12.08 4.53
C GLY A 27 5.27 11.62 4.34
N THR A 28 5.05 10.31 4.24
CA THR A 28 3.77 9.80 3.69
C THR A 28 2.83 9.22 4.72
N LYS A 29 3.22 9.09 6.00
CA LYS A 29 2.42 8.41 7.04
C LYS A 29 0.97 8.89 7.09
N ASP A 30 0.75 10.19 7.31
CA ASP A 30 -0.60 10.75 7.46
C ASP A 30 -1.46 10.57 6.20
N PHE A 31 -0.83 10.59 5.02
CA PHE A 31 -1.52 10.33 3.76
C PHE A 31 -1.92 8.85 3.65
N VAL A 32 -0.99 7.94 3.95
CA VAL A 32 -1.18 6.48 3.82
C VAL A 32 -2.17 5.94 4.84
N GLU A 33 -2.10 6.40 6.09
CA GLU A 33 -3.00 6.00 7.17
C GLU A 33 -4.33 6.78 7.16
N GLY A 34 -4.41 7.88 6.42
CA GLY A 34 -5.59 8.73 6.32
C GLY A 34 -6.55 8.37 5.18
N ASP A 35 -7.72 9.01 5.19
CA ASP A 35 -8.79 8.75 4.21
C ASP A 35 -8.46 9.23 2.79
N ILE A 36 -7.51 10.16 2.64
CA ILE A 36 -7.19 10.77 1.35
C ILE A 36 -6.64 9.71 0.38
N PHE A 37 -5.73 8.84 0.82
CA PHE A 37 -5.17 7.82 -0.06
C PHE A 37 -6.25 6.88 -0.59
N LYS A 38 -7.13 6.41 0.29
CA LYS A 38 -8.29 5.58 -0.10
C LYS A 38 -9.31 6.33 -0.97
N SER A 39 -9.45 7.65 -0.80
CA SER A 39 -10.33 8.46 -1.66
C SER A 39 -9.84 8.55 -3.11
N LEU A 40 -8.52 8.54 -3.31
CA LEU A 40 -7.84 8.56 -4.60
C LEU A 40 -7.68 7.16 -5.21
N VAL A 41 -7.56 6.13 -4.36
CA VAL A 41 -7.45 4.71 -4.73
C VAL A 41 -8.56 3.92 -4.02
N PRO A 42 -9.79 3.87 -4.58
CA PRO A 42 -10.94 3.30 -3.87
C PRO A 42 -10.81 1.82 -3.50
N ASN A 43 -10.09 1.05 -4.31
CA ASN A 43 -9.90 -0.39 -4.15
C ASN A 43 -8.55 -0.73 -3.49
N LEU A 44 -8.18 0.04 -2.47
CA LEU A 44 -6.89 -0.05 -1.77
C LEU A 44 -6.98 -0.91 -0.50
N GLU A 45 -6.07 -1.88 -0.36
CA GLU A 45 -5.66 -2.49 0.90
C GLU A 45 -4.32 -1.90 1.36
N VAL A 46 -4.18 -1.56 2.64
CA VAL A 46 -2.92 -1.08 3.24
C VAL A 46 -2.51 -2.05 4.35
N VAL A 47 -1.24 -2.43 4.37
CA VAL A 47 -0.62 -3.12 5.50
C VAL A 47 0.70 -2.45 5.85
N ILE A 48 0.88 -2.13 7.13
CA ILE A 48 2.13 -1.60 7.67
C ILE A 48 2.73 -2.68 8.57
N LEU A 49 3.96 -3.08 8.29
CA LEU A 49 4.71 -4.10 8.99
C LEU A 49 5.82 -3.46 9.83
N ASP A 50 6.23 -4.13 10.91
CA ASP A 50 7.46 -3.78 11.61
C ASP A 50 8.65 -3.91 10.66
N GLY A 51 9.37 -2.83 10.35
CA GLY A 51 10.56 -2.90 9.50
C GLY A 51 10.85 -1.62 8.73
N HIS A 52 11.97 -1.63 8.00
CA HIS A 52 12.53 -0.45 7.34
C HIS A 52 12.22 -0.45 5.84
N HIS A 53 13.03 0.28 5.08
CA HIS A 53 12.83 0.51 3.65
C HIS A 53 12.81 -0.78 2.80
N TYR A 54 13.64 -1.75 3.15
CA TYR A 54 13.75 -3.02 2.41
C TYR A 54 12.85 -4.11 3.02
N ILE A 55 11.57 -3.79 3.25
CA ILE A 55 10.63 -4.66 3.97
C ILE A 55 10.48 -6.06 3.35
N HIS A 56 10.60 -6.17 2.03
CA HIS A 56 10.55 -7.44 1.29
C HIS A 56 11.78 -8.33 1.53
N GLN A 57 12.89 -7.79 2.01
CA GLN A 57 14.06 -8.58 2.45
C GLN A 57 14.01 -8.82 3.97
N GLU A 58 13.66 -7.80 4.75
CA GLU A 58 13.61 -7.87 6.22
C GLU A 58 12.49 -8.79 6.73
N LYS A 59 11.33 -8.76 6.08
CA LYS A 59 10.13 -9.56 6.40
C LYS A 59 9.66 -10.38 5.19
N ALA A 60 10.61 -11.01 4.48
CA ALA A 60 10.36 -11.71 3.22
C ALA A 60 9.16 -12.68 3.24
N GLN A 61 9.01 -13.45 4.32
CA GLN A 61 7.90 -14.39 4.47
C GLN A 61 6.55 -13.67 4.55
N GLN A 62 6.43 -12.67 5.44
CA GLN A 62 5.18 -11.92 5.63
C GLN A 62 4.79 -11.16 4.37
N VAL A 63 5.76 -10.51 3.70
CA VAL A 63 5.49 -9.81 2.43
C VAL A 63 5.03 -10.79 1.35
N SER A 64 5.63 -11.98 1.26
CA SER A 64 5.22 -13.01 0.31
C SER A 64 3.79 -13.50 0.59
N GLU A 65 3.43 -13.70 1.86
CA GLU A 65 2.09 -14.10 2.29
C GLU A 65 1.04 -13.03 1.94
N GLU A 66 1.34 -11.74 2.17
CA GLU A 66 0.45 -10.63 1.82
C GLU A 66 0.20 -10.54 0.30
N ILE A 67 1.25 -10.75 -0.51
CA ILE A 67 1.14 -10.78 -1.97
C ILE A 67 0.27 -11.95 -2.43
N LEU A 68 0.57 -13.17 -1.96
CA LEU A 68 -0.16 -14.37 -2.37
C LEU A 68 -1.63 -14.31 -1.93
N SER A 69 -1.90 -13.84 -0.71
CA SER A 69 -3.25 -13.64 -0.19
C SER A 69 -4.04 -12.64 -1.03
N PHE A 70 -3.44 -11.50 -1.36
CA PHE A 70 -4.09 -10.47 -2.18
C PHE A 70 -4.41 -10.96 -3.59
N ILE A 71 -3.45 -11.59 -4.27
CA ILE A 71 -3.67 -12.13 -5.63
C ILE A 71 -4.71 -13.24 -5.62
N SER A 72 -4.71 -14.12 -4.62
CA SER A 72 -5.69 -15.21 -4.51
C SER A 72 -7.11 -14.70 -4.32
N LYS A 73 -7.32 -13.60 -3.58
CA LYS A 73 -8.63 -12.95 -3.46
C LYS A 73 -9.16 -12.47 -4.81
N LEU A 74 -8.27 -12.01 -5.70
CA LEU A 74 -8.64 -11.51 -7.03
C LEU A 74 -8.91 -12.63 -8.04
N SER A 75 -8.45 -13.87 -7.78
CA SER A 75 -8.70 -15.02 -8.68
C SER A 75 -9.98 -15.78 -8.36
N LEU A 76 -10.68 -15.40 -7.29
CA LEU A 76 -11.93 -16.01 -6.85
C LEU A 76 -13.17 -15.24 -7.35
N ASP A 77 -12.95 -14.15 -8.09
CA ASP A 77 -13.92 -13.46 -8.94
C ASP A 77 -13.84 -13.97 -10.39
#